data_AF-A0A536Z027-F1
#
_entry.id   AF-A0A536Z027-F1
#
_cell.length_a   1.000
_cell.length_b   1.000
_cell.length_c   1.000
_cell.angle_alpha   90.00
_cell.angle_beta   90.00
_cell.angle_gamma   90.00
#
_symmetry.space_group_name_H-M   'P 1'
#
loop_
_entity.id
_entity.type
_entity.pdbx_description
1 polymer ?
#
loop_
_entity_poly.entity_id
_entity_poly.type
_entity_poly.pdbx_seq_one_letter_code
_entity_poly.pdbx_strand_id
1 'polypeptide(L)'
;PYNLAVILLALGRRDEALKIIQQTTHERAQGLVLIYHALGRKADSDAQLATLTREHASDDAFSIAEAHAYRGEIDEAFRWLDRAYAQKDPSLFLVKGDRLLKNLEPDPRYKAFLHKMKLPE
;
A
#
# COMPACT_ATOMS: atom_id res chain seq x y z
N PRO A 1 8.46 -10.49 -9.22
CA PRO A 1 9.37 -10.36 -8.04
C PRO A 1 8.68 -9.69 -6.84
N TYR A 2 8.05 -8.52 -7.04
CA TYR A 2 7.23 -7.85 -6.04
C TYR A 2 6.11 -8.74 -5.47
N ASN A 3 5.21 -9.26 -6.32
CA ASN A 3 4.12 -10.14 -5.90
C ASN A 3 4.60 -11.37 -5.09
N LEU A 4 5.76 -11.93 -5.44
CA LEU A 4 6.35 -13.03 -4.67
C LEU A 4 6.78 -12.57 -3.27
N ALA A 5 7.38 -11.39 -3.14
CA ALA A 5 7.74 -10.82 -1.85
C ALA A 5 6.50 -10.56 -0.97
N VAL A 6 5.41 -10.04 -1.56
CA VAL A 6 4.14 -9.83 -0.86
C VAL A 6 3.50 -11.16 -0.44
N ILE A 7 3.55 -12.20 -1.28
CA ILE A 7 3.08 -13.55 -0.92
C ILE A 7 3.91 -14.13 0.24
N LEU A 8 5.24 -14.03 0.16
CA LEU A 8 6.14 -14.50 1.24
C LEU A 8 5.87 -13.74 2.55
N LEU A 9 5.60 -12.44 2.46
CA LEU A 9 5.20 -11.61 3.60
C LEU A 9 3.89 -12.10 4.21
N ALA A 10 2.87 -12.38 3.39
CA ALA A 10 1.59 -12.91 3.83
C ALA A 10 1.72 -14.32 4.47
N LEU A 11 2.73 -15.10 4.08
CA LEU A 11 3.08 -16.39 4.68
C LEU A 11 3.96 -16.26 5.94
N GLY A 12 4.27 -15.04 6.39
CA GLY A 12 5.14 -14.79 7.55
C GLY A 12 6.64 -15.01 7.29
N ARG A 13 7.04 -15.32 6.05
CA ARG A 13 8.43 -15.56 5.62
C ARG A 13 9.16 -14.24 5.33
N ARG A 14 9.23 -13.39 6.35
CA ARG A 14 9.65 -11.98 6.23
C ARG A 14 11.09 -11.80 5.72
N ASP A 15 12.03 -12.63 6.17
CA ASP A 15 13.43 -12.54 5.74
C ASP A 15 13.62 -12.92 4.27
N GLU A 16 12.82 -13.88 3.78
CA GLU A 16 12.82 -14.27 2.38
C GLU A 16 12.16 -13.21 1.51
N ALA A 17 11.05 -12.64 1.99
CA ALA A 17 10.42 -11.50 1.35
C ALA A 17 11.43 -10.34 1.19
N LEU A 18 12.24 -10.07 2.22
CA LEU A 18 13.27 -9.03 2.19
C LEU A 18 14.34 -9.30 1.11
N LYS A 19 14.82 -10.53 1.00
CA LYS A 19 15.79 -10.90 -0.04
C LYS A 19 15.23 -10.68 -1.45
N ILE A 20 13.99 -11.10 -1.68
CA ILE A 20 13.34 -10.97 -2.99
C ILE A 20 13.08 -9.50 -3.34
N ILE A 21 12.56 -8.71 -2.40
CA ILE A 21 12.23 -7.31 -2.70
C ILE A 21 13.50 -6.48 -2.97
N GLN A 22 14.61 -6.78 -2.30
CA GLN A 22 15.89 -6.08 -2.51
C GLN A 22 16.44 -6.25 -3.94
N GLN A 23 16.09 -7.35 -4.60
CA GLN A 23 16.49 -7.66 -5.98
C GLN A 23 15.53 -7.08 -7.02
N THR A 24 14.42 -6.46 -6.59
CA THR A 24 13.40 -5.94 -7.49
C THR A 24 13.73 -4.50 -7.88
N THR A 25 13.50 -4.14 -9.15
CA THR A 25 13.70 -2.77 -9.66
C THR A 25 12.44 -1.91 -9.50
N HIS A 26 11.28 -2.42 -9.94
CA HIS A 26 9.99 -1.72 -9.86
C HIS A 26 9.29 -1.99 -8.53
N GLU A 27 8.53 -1.02 -8.00
CA GLU A 27 7.74 -1.17 -6.75
C GLU A 27 8.57 -1.54 -5.52
N ARG A 28 9.91 -1.42 -5.60
CA ARG A 28 10.83 -1.82 -4.54
C ARG A 28 10.56 -1.04 -3.26
N ALA A 29 10.37 0.27 -3.37
CA ALA A 29 10.12 1.14 -2.22
C ALA A 29 8.84 0.70 -1.49
N GLN A 30 7.74 0.49 -2.22
CA GLN A 30 6.48 0.01 -1.66
C GLN A 30 6.66 -1.31 -0.92
N GLY A 31 7.28 -2.32 -1.56
CA GLY A 31 7.46 -3.63 -0.92
C GLY A 31 8.35 -3.56 0.32
N LEU A 32 9.38 -2.71 0.30
CA LEU A 32 10.21 -2.48 1.47
C LEU A 32 9.45 -1.81 2.62
N VAL A 33 8.51 -0.90 2.35
CA VAL A 33 7.63 -0.33 3.39
C VAL A 33 6.91 -1.44 4.14
N LEU A 34 6.25 -2.34 3.39
CA LEU A 34 5.46 -3.44 3.95
C LEU A 34 6.33 -4.42 4.75
N ILE A 35 7.45 -4.84 4.17
CA ILE A 35 8.34 -5.84 4.77
C ILE A 35 9.02 -5.28 6.02
N TYR A 36 9.53 -4.04 5.99
CA TYR A 36 10.12 -3.44 7.18
C TYR A 36 9.10 -3.20 8.29
N HIS A 37 7.88 -2.79 7.96
CA HIS A 37 6.81 -2.67 8.94
C HIS A 37 6.53 -4.02 9.63
N ALA A 38 6.37 -5.09 8.86
CA ALA A 38 6.10 -6.42 9.39
C ALA A 38 7.26 -7.00 10.22
N LEU A 39 8.49 -6.55 9.99
CA LEU A 39 9.68 -6.87 10.79
C LEU A 39 9.80 -6.02 12.07
N GLY A 40 8.88 -5.09 12.33
CA GLY A 40 8.98 -4.14 13.45
C GLY A 40 10.03 -3.05 13.25
N ARG A 41 10.62 -2.95 12.04
CA ARG A 41 11.65 -1.98 11.68
C ARG A 41 11.02 -0.66 11.23
N LYS A 42 10.37 0.03 12.17
CA LYS A 42 9.58 1.24 11.89
C LYS A 42 10.39 2.31 11.14
N ALA A 43 11.59 2.65 11.63
CA ALA A 43 12.42 3.69 11.01
C ALA A 43 12.77 3.39 9.54
N ASP A 44 13.06 2.13 9.22
CA ASP A 44 13.35 1.70 7.85
C ASP A 44 12.08 1.76 6.98
N SER A 45 10.93 1.37 7.53
CA SER A 45 9.64 1.50 6.85
C SER A 45 9.30 2.98 6.57
N ASP A 46 9.56 3.88 7.52
CA ASP A 46 9.35 5.33 7.37
C ASP A 46 10.24 5.92 6.27
N ALA A 47 11.51 5.52 6.22
CA ALA A 47 12.44 5.98 5.19
C ALA A 47 12.02 5.53 3.78
N GLN A 48 11.51 4.30 3.66
CA GLN A 48 11.02 3.78 2.38
C GLN A 48 9.69 4.39 1.98
N LEU A 49 8.83 4.73 2.93
CA LEU A 49 7.58 5.43 2.67
C LEU A 49 7.86 6.84 2.17
N ALA A 50 8.79 7.56 2.80
CA ALA A 50 9.23 8.87 2.32
C ALA A 50 9.82 8.81 0.90
N THR A 51 10.55 7.72 0.58
CA THR A 51 11.07 7.46 -0.77
C THR A 51 9.94 7.23 -1.76
N LEU A 52 9.01 6.32 -1.44
CA LEU A 52 7.82 6.03 -2.25
C LEU A 52 7.02 7.31 -2.51
N THR A 53 6.73 8.10 -1.47
CA THR A 53 6.00 9.35 -1.59
C THR A 53 6.73 10.37 -2.46
N ARG A 54 8.05 10.54 -2.29
CA ARG A 54 8.83 11.47 -3.10
C ARG A 54 8.81 11.10 -4.59
N GLU A 55 8.85 9.81 -4.90
CA GLU A 55 8.99 9.31 -6.27
C GLU A 55 7.63 9.17 -6.97
N HIS A 56 6.58 8.85 -6.22
CA HIS A 56 5.32 8.37 -6.78
C HIS A 56 4.07 9.17 -6.37
N ALA A 57 4.21 10.30 -5.64
CA ALA A 57 3.06 11.09 -5.23
C ALA A 57 2.23 11.67 -6.40
N SER A 58 2.79 11.76 -7.61
CA SER A 58 2.11 12.35 -8.77
C SER A 58 1.36 11.34 -9.65
N ASP A 59 1.81 10.09 -9.66
CA ASP A 59 1.48 9.08 -10.66
C ASP A 59 1.03 7.74 -10.06
N ASP A 60 1.36 7.46 -8.80
CA ASP A 60 0.95 6.24 -8.09
C ASP A 60 0.68 6.55 -6.60
N ALA A 61 -0.37 7.35 -6.38
CA ALA A 61 -0.86 7.67 -5.04
C ALA A 61 -1.56 6.47 -4.39
N PHE A 62 -2.06 5.53 -5.19
CA PHE A 62 -2.68 4.31 -4.69
C PHE A 62 -1.69 3.44 -3.92
N SER A 63 -0.47 3.22 -4.43
CA SER A 63 0.57 2.47 -3.72
C SER A 63 0.95 3.09 -2.37
N ILE A 64 0.91 4.43 -2.27
CA ILE A 64 1.15 5.15 -1.02
C ILE A 64 -0.02 4.94 -0.05
N ALA A 65 -1.25 4.92 -0.54
CA ALA A 65 -2.43 4.59 0.26
C ALA A 65 -2.36 3.15 0.82
N GLU A 66 -2.00 2.18 -0.02
CA GLU A 66 -1.79 0.78 0.40
C GLU A 66 -0.72 0.68 1.49
N ALA A 67 0.38 1.41 1.35
CA ALA A 67 1.46 1.43 2.34
C ALA A 67 0.98 1.94 3.71
N HIS A 68 0.24 3.06 3.74
CA HIS A 68 -0.35 3.59 4.97
C HIS A 68 -1.42 2.67 5.56
N ALA A 69 -2.29 2.11 4.72
CA ALA A 69 -3.31 1.16 5.15
C ALA A 69 -2.64 -0.04 5.83
N TYR A 70 -1.68 -0.70 5.18
CA TYR A 70 -0.98 -1.85 5.75
C TYR A 70 -0.29 -1.55 7.09
N ARG A 71 0.20 -0.32 7.27
CA ARG A 71 0.83 0.17 8.51
C ARG A 71 -0.17 0.52 9.63
N GLY A 72 -1.47 0.47 9.36
CA GLY A 72 -2.52 0.85 10.30
C GLY A 72 -2.77 2.36 10.37
N GLU A 73 -2.23 3.14 9.45
CA GLU A 73 -2.33 4.60 9.41
C GLU A 73 -3.60 5.02 8.64
N ILE A 74 -4.75 4.66 9.20
CA ILE A 74 -6.07 4.71 8.53
C ILE A 74 -6.38 6.09 7.94
N ASP A 75 -6.17 7.17 8.70
CA ASP A 75 -6.48 8.52 8.24
C ASP A 75 -5.60 8.95 7.07
N GLU A 76 -4.33 8.57 7.09
CA GLU A 76 -3.40 8.86 6.00
C GLU A 76 -3.74 8.04 4.75
N ALA A 77 -4.11 6.77 4.93
CA ALA A 77 -4.56 5.92 3.83
C ALA A 77 -5.74 6.55 3.07
N PHE A 78 -6.74 7.07 3.78
CA PHE A 78 -7.87 7.75 3.12
C PHE A 78 -7.46 9.05 2.42
N ARG A 79 -6.53 9.83 2.99
CA ARG A 79 -6.00 11.03 2.32
C ARG A 79 -5.35 10.69 0.99
N TRP A 80 -4.58 9.60 0.94
CA TRP A 80 -3.96 9.13 -0.30
C TRP A 80 -4.95 8.48 -1.26
N LEU A 81 -5.97 7.76 -0.78
CA LEU A 81 -7.06 7.25 -1.63
C LEU A 81 -7.82 8.39 -2.32
N ASP A 82 -8.15 9.45 -1.59
CA ASP A 82 -8.82 10.62 -2.18
C ASP A 82 -7.93 11.33 -3.21
N ARG A 83 -6.63 11.40 -2.96
CA ARG A 83 -5.66 11.92 -3.92
C ARG A 83 -5.56 11.04 -5.16
N ALA A 84 -5.44 9.73 -5.01
CA ALA A 84 -5.43 8.77 -6.10
C ALA A 84 -6.69 8.94 -6.97
N TYR A 85 -7.85 9.12 -6.34
CA TYR A 85 -9.11 9.37 -7.04
C TYR A 85 -9.06 10.67 -7.85
N ALA A 86 -8.58 11.77 -7.26
CA ALA A 86 -8.44 13.05 -7.95
C ALA A 86 -7.45 12.98 -9.13
N GLN A 87 -6.39 12.18 -8.99
CA GLN A 87 -5.37 11.96 -10.02
C GLN A 87 -5.81 10.99 -11.12
N LYS A 88 -6.95 10.29 -10.93
CA LYS A 88 -7.39 9.18 -11.80
C LYS A 88 -6.31 8.11 -11.89
N ASP A 89 -5.72 7.80 -10.75
CA ASP A 89 -4.70 6.77 -10.60
C ASP A 89 -5.17 5.46 -11.23
N PRO A 90 -4.40 4.87 -12.15
CA PRO A 90 -4.81 3.67 -12.87
C PRO A 90 -4.96 2.46 -11.95
N SER A 91 -4.30 2.41 -10.78
CA SER A 91 -4.35 1.26 -9.87
C SER A 91 -5.63 1.19 -9.04
N LEU A 92 -6.45 2.24 -9.05
CA LEU A 92 -7.71 2.29 -8.29
C LEU A 92 -8.71 1.18 -8.62
N PHE A 93 -8.62 0.53 -9.80
CA PHE A 93 -9.49 -0.62 -10.09
C PHE A 93 -9.28 -1.78 -9.10
N LEU A 94 -8.14 -1.82 -8.40
CA LEU A 94 -7.80 -2.84 -7.41
C LEU A 94 -8.45 -2.58 -6.04
N VAL A 95 -8.97 -1.37 -5.78
CA VAL A 95 -9.41 -0.94 -4.44
C VAL A 95 -10.32 -1.97 -3.76
N LYS A 96 -11.27 -2.56 -4.50
CA LYS A 96 -12.18 -3.57 -3.96
C LYS A 96 -11.51 -4.94 -4.00
N GLY A 97 -11.24 -5.50 -2.82
CA GLY A 97 -10.61 -6.82 -2.67
C GLY A 97 -9.10 -6.77 -2.47
N ASP A 98 -8.52 -5.57 -2.41
CA ASP A 98 -7.13 -5.37 -2.06
C ASP A 98 -6.86 -5.79 -0.61
N ARG A 99 -5.91 -6.72 -0.46
CA ARG A 99 -5.54 -7.26 0.85
C ARG A 99 -4.80 -6.24 1.71
N LEU A 100 -4.11 -5.26 1.12
CA LEU A 100 -3.41 -4.21 1.85
C LEU A 100 -4.38 -3.17 2.42
N LEU A 101 -5.57 -3.02 1.82
CA LEU A 101 -6.64 -2.14 2.29
C LEU A 101 -7.64 -2.83 3.22
N LYS A 102 -7.44 -4.12 3.54
CA LYS A 102 -8.41 -4.92 4.32
C LYS A 102 -8.79 -4.29 5.66
N ASN A 103 -7.86 -3.58 6.31
CA ASN A 103 -8.13 -2.91 7.58
C ASN A 103 -8.97 -1.64 7.44
N LEU A 104 -9.16 -1.12 6.22
CA LEU A 104 -10.08 -0.02 5.93
C LEU A 104 -11.53 -0.49 5.78
N GLU A 105 -11.77 -1.77 5.43
CA GLU A 105 -13.12 -2.31 5.18
C GLU A 105 -14.13 -2.04 6.31
N PRO A 106 -13.77 -2.12 7.60
CA PRO A 106 -14.69 -1.80 8.69
C PRO A 106 -14.98 -0.30 8.86
N ASP A 107 -14.16 0.59 8.29
CA ASP A 107 -14.34 2.04 8.41
C ASP A 107 -15.45 2.52 7.44
N PRO A 108 -16.46 3.28 7.92
CA PRO A 108 -17.54 3.79 7.07
C PRO A 108 -17.07 4.60 5.85
N ARG A 109 -15.89 5.24 5.95
CA ARG A 109 -15.29 6.01 4.84
C ARG A 109 -14.92 5.11 3.66
N TYR A 110 -14.61 3.83 3.89
CA TYR A 110 -14.32 2.89 2.81
C TYR A 110 -15.55 2.63 1.94
N LYS A 111 -16.71 2.39 2.55
CA LYS A 111 -17.99 2.26 1.81
C LYS A 111 -18.32 3.53 1.05
N ALA A 112 -18.15 4.69 1.68
CA ALA A 112 -18.35 5.98 1.03
C ALA A 112 -17.41 6.17 -0.18
N PHE A 113 -16.16 5.72 -0.07
CA PHE A 113 -15.18 5.75 -1.15
C PHE A 113 -15.58 4.82 -2.31
N LEU A 114 -16.02 3.59 -2.03
CA LEU A 114 -16.53 2.66 -3.06
C LEU A 114 -17.74 3.25 -3.80
N HIS A 115 -18.67 3.87 -3.08
CA HIS A 115 -19.81 4.57 -3.69
C HIS A 115 -19.39 5.74 -4.57
N LYS A 116 -18.41 6.55 -4.13
CA LYS A 116 -17.82 7.64 -4.94
C LYS A 116 -17.22 7.11 -6.25
N MET A 117 -16.73 5.87 -6.25
CA MET A 117 -16.23 5.15 -7.43
C MET A 117 -17.31 4.37 -8.20
N LYS A 118 -18.57 4.40 -7.76
CA LYS A 118 -19.69 3.62 -8.33
C LYS A 118 -19.47 2.11 -8.28
N LEU A 119 -18.76 1.62 -7.26
CA LEU A 119 -18.55 0.20 -7.00
C LEU A 119 -19.60 -0.32 -6.00
N PRO A 120 -19.98 -1.61 -6.07
CA PRO A 120 -20.85 -2.23 -5.06
C PRO A 120 -20.13 -2.34 -3.71
N GLU A 121 -20.88 -2.37 -2.62
CA GLU A 121 -20.37 -2.77 -1.29
C GLU A 121 -20.00 -4.25 -1.25
#